data_AF-A0AAD9TGL6-F1
#
_entry.id   AF-A0AAD9TGL6-F1
#
_cell.length_a   1.000
_cell.length_b   1.000
_cell.length_c   1.000
_cell.angle_alpha   90.00
_cell.angle_beta   90.00
_cell.angle_gamma   90.00
#
_symmetry.space_group_name_H-M   'P 1'
#
loop_
_entity.id
_entity.type
_entity.pdbx_description
1 polymer ?
#
loop_
_entity_poly.entity_id
_entity_poly.type
_entity_poly.pdbx_seq_one_letter_code
_entity_poly.pdbx_strand_id
1 'polypeptide(L)'
;MLSCSLRRIRRLSSSCSVSSIIFNNANKSSSSSSSSSNHHHYCFISTTTTSTARANLLWNDALSSSKRRHIRKIKSNGASSAIQLALDCVVKIFTVSSSPNYFLPWQKKSQRETTGSGFAIPGKKILTNAHVVADNTFVLIRKHGSPTKYRASVQAVGHECDLAILVVENQEFWEGMKFLELGDIPCLQQAVAVVGYPQGGDNISVTKGVVSRVEPTQYVHGATQLMAIQIDAAINPGNSGGPAIMGNKVAGVAFQNLSGAENIGYIIPVPVIKHFIDGVEKSGLYVGFCSLGLSCQPTENVQLRNHFQMLPEMTGVLVNKINPLSDAHFILKKDDIVLAFDGVPIANDGTVPFRNRERITFDHLVSMKKPNEKALVKVLRDGKEHEFSITLRPLQPLVPVHQFDMLPSYYIFAGLVFIPLTQPYLHEYGEDWYNTSPRRLCERALRELPKKAGQQFVILSQVLIDDINTGYERLAELQVKKVNGVEIENLKHLCQQVENCSSENLRFDLDDDRVVVLDYKKAKIATSRILKRHIIPSAMSNDLIGEQNLEDELACSH
;
A
#
# COMPACT_ATOMS: atom_id res chain seq x y z
N MET A 1 -16.91 7.66 -57.03
CA MET A 1 -18.16 7.76 -57.79
C MET A 1 -19.31 7.55 -56.79
N LEU A 2 -19.88 8.62 -56.22
CA LEU A 2 -21.16 9.27 -56.62
C LEU A 2 -22.34 8.27 -56.59
N SER A 3 -23.47 8.42 -55.90
CA SER A 3 -24.24 9.57 -55.36
C SER A 3 -25.18 9.05 -54.24
N CYS A 4 -25.39 9.70 -53.08
CA CYS A 4 -26.16 10.93 -52.80
C CYS A 4 -27.67 10.88 -53.15
N SER A 5 -28.56 10.92 -52.15
CA SER A 5 -29.67 11.89 -52.11
C SER A 5 -30.34 12.00 -50.72
N LEU A 6 -30.37 13.23 -50.23
CA LEU A 6 -31.12 13.73 -49.06
C LEU A 6 -32.61 13.93 -49.39
N ARG A 7 -33.48 13.83 -48.38
CA ARG A 7 -34.66 14.71 -48.27
C ARG A 7 -34.86 15.23 -46.85
N ARG A 8 -34.81 16.56 -46.74
CA ARG A 8 -35.26 17.43 -45.63
C ARG A 8 -36.78 17.53 -45.62
N ILE A 9 -37.42 17.54 -44.45
CA ILE A 9 -38.67 18.29 -44.18
C ILE A 9 -38.55 18.99 -42.81
N ARG A 10 -39.15 20.18 -42.74
CA ARG A 10 -39.00 21.28 -41.77
C ARG A 10 -39.79 21.12 -40.47
N ARG A 11 -39.33 21.91 -39.48
CA ARG A 11 -39.84 22.26 -38.13
C ARG A 11 -41.29 22.77 -38.05
N LEU A 12 -41.89 22.61 -36.84
CA LEU A 12 -42.71 23.53 -36.01
C LEU A 12 -42.89 22.82 -34.64
N SER A 13 -42.21 23.18 -33.53
CA SER A 13 -42.46 24.21 -32.49
C SER A 13 -43.67 24.00 -31.55
N SER A 14 -43.40 23.63 -30.29
CA SER A 14 -44.07 24.04 -29.03
C SER A 14 -43.47 23.24 -27.84
N SER A 15 -42.53 23.79 -27.06
CA SER A 15 -42.73 24.46 -25.76
C SER A 15 -43.38 23.60 -24.66
N CYS A 16 -42.56 23.06 -23.74
CA CYS A 16 -42.86 23.04 -22.30
C CYS A 16 -41.59 22.73 -21.49
N SER A 17 -41.26 23.66 -20.60
CA SER A 17 -40.15 23.72 -19.66
C SER A 17 -40.58 23.26 -18.27
N VAL A 18 -39.76 22.48 -17.55
CA VAL A 18 -39.56 22.42 -16.07
C VAL A 18 -38.38 21.45 -15.84
N SER A 19 -37.41 21.56 -14.93
CA SER A 19 -36.73 22.64 -14.21
C SER A 19 -35.57 21.93 -13.47
N SER A 20 -34.37 22.48 -13.57
CA SER A 20 -33.17 22.06 -12.85
C SER A 20 -33.13 22.71 -11.46
N ILE A 21 -32.93 21.90 -10.40
CA ILE A 21 -32.74 22.38 -9.02
C ILE A 21 -31.24 22.56 -8.79
N ILE A 22 -30.83 23.82 -8.59
CA ILE A 22 -29.53 24.26 -8.09
C ILE A 22 -29.78 24.76 -6.66
N PHE A 23 -29.07 24.21 -5.67
CA PHE A 23 -29.02 24.77 -4.32
C PHE A 23 -27.85 25.77 -4.24
N ASN A 24 -28.20 27.05 -4.22
CA ASN A 24 -27.35 28.12 -3.72
C ASN A 24 -27.52 28.20 -2.19
N ASN A 25 -26.41 28.36 -1.46
CA ASN A 25 -26.46 28.98 -0.15
C ASN A 25 -25.34 30.01 -0.05
N ALA A 26 -25.74 31.27 -0.01
CA ALA A 26 -24.88 32.42 0.19
C ALA A 26 -25.25 33.05 1.54
N ASN A 27 -24.27 33.28 2.40
CA ASN A 27 -24.36 34.32 3.42
C ASN A 27 -23.06 35.13 3.43
N LYS A 28 -23.21 36.43 3.11
CA LYS A 28 -22.31 37.53 3.46
C LYS A 28 -22.35 37.68 5.00
N SER A 29 -21.36 38.19 5.73
CA SER A 29 -20.71 39.49 5.58
C SER A 29 -19.57 39.69 6.60
N SER A 30 -18.44 40.23 6.12
CA SER A 30 -17.58 41.30 6.70
C SER A 30 -17.10 41.32 8.17
N SER A 31 -15.76 41.36 8.26
CA SER A 31 -14.87 42.37 8.91
C SER A 31 -14.62 42.42 10.43
N SER A 32 -13.32 42.26 10.72
CA SER A 32 -12.42 43.11 11.54
C SER A 32 -12.41 43.05 13.09
N SER A 33 -11.21 42.67 13.57
CA SER A 33 -10.36 43.34 14.58
C SER A 33 -10.70 43.33 16.08
N SER A 34 -9.77 42.69 16.81
CA SER A 34 -9.02 43.17 18.00
C SER A 34 -9.69 43.38 19.37
N SER A 35 -8.99 42.79 20.36
CA SER A 35 -8.55 43.34 21.66
C SER A 35 -9.53 43.48 22.85
N SER A 36 -9.32 42.59 23.81
CA SER A 36 -9.04 42.84 25.26
C SER A 36 -9.98 43.64 26.17
N SER A 37 -10.29 42.98 27.30
CA SER A 37 -10.16 43.43 28.71
C SER A 37 -11.31 44.16 29.45
N ASN A 38 -11.57 43.59 30.64
CA ASN A 38 -11.86 44.18 31.96
C ASN A 38 -13.29 44.57 32.41
N HIS A 39 -13.66 43.90 33.54
CA HIS A 39 -14.30 44.36 34.78
C HIS A 39 -15.26 45.57 34.77
N HIS A 40 -16.48 45.41 35.31
CA HIS A 40 -16.79 45.61 36.75
C HIS A 40 -18.29 45.42 37.06
N HIS A 41 -18.54 45.05 38.32
CA HIS A 41 -19.79 44.98 39.08
C HIS A 41 -20.79 46.12 38.87
N TYR A 42 -22.09 45.80 39.01
CA TYR A 42 -22.99 46.49 39.96
C TYR A 42 -24.13 45.54 40.42
N CYS A 43 -24.45 45.65 41.71
CA CYS A 43 -25.45 44.92 42.49
C CYS A 43 -26.79 45.69 42.48
N PHE A 44 -27.93 45.07 42.86
CA PHE A 44 -28.86 45.51 43.93
C PHE A 44 -30.15 44.64 44.02
N ILE A 45 -30.33 44.00 45.20
CA ILE A 45 -31.54 43.90 46.08
C ILE A 45 -32.82 43.19 45.58
N SER A 46 -33.17 41.98 46.07
CA SER A 46 -33.97 41.55 47.27
C SER A 46 -35.50 41.51 47.02
N THR A 47 -36.28 40.47 47.37
CA THR A 47 -36.64 40.02 48.74
C THR A 47 -37.32 38.60 48.79
N THR A 48 -37.05 37.85 49.89
CA THR A 48 -37.95 37.00 50.74
C THR A 48 -38.72 35.77 50.15
N THR A 49 -38.93 34.59 50.77
CA THR A 49 -38.76 34.07 52.17
C THR A 49 -39.02 32.54 52.26
N THR A 50 -38.22 31.85 53.10
CA THR A 50 -38.49 30.73 54.07
C THR A 50 -39.29 29.44 53.71
N SER A 51 -38.77 28.25 54.06
CA SER A 51 -38.87 27.56 55.38
C SER A 51 -38.16 26.18 55.35
N THR A 52 -37.07 25.97 56.12
CA THR A 52 -36.91 25.16 57.37
C THR A 52 -37.01 23.62 57.29
N ALA A 53 -35.91 22.91 57.63
CA ALA A 53 -35.85 21.92 58.72
C ALA A 53 -34.41 21.41 59.03
N ARG A 54 -34.06 21.50 60.33
CA ARG A 54 -32.95 20.91 61.13
C ARG A 54 -33.37 19.50 61.61
N ALA A 55 -32.61 18.59 62.24
CA ALA A 55 -31.22 18.44 62.69
C ALA A 55 -31.00 17.00 63.23
N ASN A 56 -29.74 16.50 63.12
CA ASN A 56 -28.87 15.72 64.04
C ASN A 56 -29.32 14.56 64.97
N LEU A 57 -28.29 13.74 65.31
CA LEU A 57 -28.06 12.82 66.46
C LEU A 57 -28.36 11.32 66.21
N LEU A 58 -27.59 10.31 66.65
CA LEU A 58 -26.23 10.16 67.22
C LEU A 58 -25.99 8.63 67.45
N TRP A 59 -24.70 8.25 67.59
CA TRP A 59 -24.12 7.10 68.35
C TRP A 59 -23.54 5.85 67.66
N ASN A 60 -22.35 5.53 68.17
CA ASN A 60 -21.42 4.44 67.88
C ASN A 60 -21.55 3.29 68.90
N ASP A 61 -20.95 2.17 68.51
CA ASP A 61 -20.29 1.12 69.29
C ASP A 61 -20.95 -0.24 69.61
N ALA A 62 -20.09 -1.25 69.41
CA ALA A 62 -19.96 -2.56 70.08
C ALA A 62 -20.49 -3.85 69.39
N LEU A 63 -19.52 -4.54 68.77
CA LEU A 63 -19.15 -5.97 68.91
C LEU A 63 -20.09 -7.12 68.48
N SER A 64 -19.45 -8.04 67.72
CA SER A 64 -19.63 -9.50 67.72
C SER A 64 -20.83 -10.11 66.98
N SER A 65 -20.57 -10.77 65.84
CA SER A 65 -20.60 -12.24 65.74
C SER A 65 -20.40 -12.75 64.30
N SER A 66 -19.69 -13.87 64.20
CA SER A 66 -19.32 -14.55 62.96
C SER A 66 -20.51 -15.12 62.19
N LYS A 67 -20.45 -15.15 60.85
CA LYS A 67 -20.74 -16.36 60.06
C LYS A 67 -20.28 -16.28 58.59
N ARG A 68 -19.28 -17.13 58.34
CA ARG A 68 -18.84 -17.85 57.12
C ARG A 68 -19.42 -17.44 55.74
N ARG A 69 -18.46 -17.06 54.89
CA ARG A 69 -18.40 -17.11 53.41
C ARG A 69 -19.12 -18.32 52.79
N HIS A 70 -19.85 -18.06 51.71
CA HIS A 70 -19.87 -18.88 50.48
C HIS A 70 -20.00 -17.93 49.28
N ILE A 71 -18.87 -17.45 48.74
CA ILE A 71 -18.82 -16.80 47.43
C ILE A 71 -18.27 -17.84 46.45
N ARG A 72 -19.11 -18.27 45.52
CA ARG A 72 -18.72 -19.08 44.36
C ARG A 72 -17.66 -18.32 43.58
N LYS A 73 -16.46 -18.90 43.50
CA LYS A 73 -15.35 -18.41 42.67
C LYS A 73 -15.72 -18.68 41.21
N ILE A 74 -16.23 -17.67 40.50
CA ILE A 74 -16.35 -17.71 39.04
C ILE A 74 -14.92 -17.69 38.50
N LYS A 75 -14.51 -18.77 37.80
CA LYS A 75 -13.24 -18.85 37.08
C LYS A 75 -13.29 -17.89 35.88
N SER A 76 -12.65 -16.72 35.97
CA SER A 76 -12.41 -15.81 34.84
C SER A 76 -10.91 -15.49 34.59
N ASN A 77 -9.99 -16.27 35.17
CA ASN A 77 -8.55 -15.94 35.20
C ASN A 77 -7.77 -16.06 33.88
N GLY A 78 -8.34 -16.61 32.79
CA GLY A 78 -7.60 -16.87 31.55
C GLY A 78 -7.45 -15.66 30.61
N ALA A 79 -8.49 -14.85 30.47
CA ALA A 79 -8.48 -13.71 29.55
C ALA A 79 -7.71 -12.49 30.09
N SER A 80 -7.61 -12.36 31.42
CA SER A 80 -6.89 -11.26 32.08
C SER A 80 -5.38 -11.43 32.02
N SER A 81 -4.87 -12.67 32.03
CA SER A 81 -3.43 -12.94 31.96
C SER A 81 -2.87 -12.75 30.55
N ALA A 82 -3.64 -13.13 29.53
CA ALA A 82 -3.32 -12.90 28.12
C ALA A 82 -3.07 -11.43 27.78
N ILE A 83 -4.01 -10.57 28.20
CA ILE A 83 -3.94 -9.14 27.92
C ILE A 83 -2.75 -8.54 28.67
N GLN A 84 -2.55 -8.91 29.93
CA GLN A 84 -1.39 -8.45 30.69
C GLN A 84 -0.07 -8.83 30.01
N LEU A 85 0.04 -10.06 29.49
CA LEU A 85 1.20 -10.48 28.70
C LEU A 85 1.37 -9.59 27.46
N ALA A 86 0.29 -9.28 26.74
CA ALA A 86 0.35 -8.40 25.58
C ALA A 86 0.81 -6.97 25.97
N LEU A 87 0.31 -6.41 27.08
CA LEU A 87 0.72 -5.09 27.55
C LEU A 87 2.25 -4.99 27.80
N ASP A 88 2.86 -6.07 28.28
CA ASP A 88 4.32 -6.17 28.52
C ASP A 88 5.13 -6.35 27.21
N CYS A 89 4.47 -6.69 26.09
CA CYS A 89 5.12 -6.99 24.81
C CYS A 89 4.91 -5.91 23.74
N VAL A 90 3.87 -5.08 23.88
CA VAL A 90 3.49 -4.05 22.89
C VAL A 90 4.30 -2.77 23.14
N VAL A 91 4.72 -2.15 22.04
CA VAL A 91 5.51 -0.93 22.04
C VAL A 91 4.89 0.14 21.15
N LYS A 92 5.14 1.40 21.49
CA LYS A 92 4.78 2.54 20.64
C LYS A 92 5.96 2.87 19.74
N ILE A 93 5.69 3.04 18.45
CA ILE A 93 6.68 3.37 17.43
C ILE A 93 6.47 4.84 17.03
N PHE A 94 7.56 5.58 16.91
CA PHE A 94 7.61 6.95 16.41
C PHE A 94 8.50 6.96 15.19
N THR A 95 7.95 7.40 14.06
CA THR A 95 8.66 7.44 12.78
C THR A 95 8.69 8.86 12.28
N VAL A 96 9.89 9.37 12.01
CA VAL A 96 10.08 10.55 11.16
C VAL A 96 10.26 10.02 9.74
N SER A 97 9.42 10.47 8.81
CA SER A 97 9.49 10.08 7.40
C SER A 97 9.57 11.30 6.48
N SER A 98 10.18 11.09 5.32
CA SER A 98 10.30 12.09 4.26
C SER A 98 10.27 11.39 2.92
N SER A 99 9.08 11.36 2.33
CA SER A 99 8.81 10.72 1.06
C SER A 99 9.38 11.53 -0.12
N PRO A 100 9.74 10.87 -1.23
CA PRO A 100 10.21 11.56 -2.42
C PRO A 100 9.10 12.40 -3.08
N ASN A 101 9.51 13.42 -3.82
CA ASN A 101 8.63 14.15 -4.73
C ASN A 101 8.77 13.53 -6.13
N TYR A 102 7.70 12.98 -6.70
CA TYR A 102 7.79 12.30 -7.99
C TYR A 102 7.76 13.25 -9.19
N PHE A 103 7.26 14.49 -9.04
CA PHE A 103 7.39 15.53 -10.07
C PHE A 103 8.80 16.14 -10.10
N LEU A 104 9.44 16.23 -8.94
CA LEU A 104 10.80 16.74 -8.75
C LEU A 104 11.66 15.66 -8.07
N PRO A 105 12.05 14.59 -8.78
CA PRO A 105 12.63 13.36 -8.21
C PRO A 105 13.97 13.57 -7.48
N TRP A 106 14.62 14.71 -7.67
CA TRP A 106 15.81 15.14 -6.91
C TRP A 106 15.47 15.76 -5.54
N GLN A 107 14.20 15.86 -5.16
CA GLN A 107 13.74 16.45 -3.90
C GLN A 107 12.95 15.45 -3.06
N LYS A 108 12.97 15.68 -1.74
CA LYS A 108 12.05 15.05 -0.79
C LYS A 108 11.02 16.05 -0.29
N LYS A 109 9.84 15.54 0.09
CA LYS A 109 8.78 16.31 0.75
C LYS A 109 9.19 16.62 2.20
N SER A 110 8.54 17.62 2.79
CA SER A 110 8.76 18.00 4.19
C SER A 110 8.60 16.80 5.12
N GLN A 111 9.49 16.73 6.11
CA GLN A 111 9.45 15.68 7.13
C GLN A 111 8.12 15.70 7.88
N ARG A 112 7.63 14.51 8.21
CA ARG A 112 6.43 14.31 9.03
C ARG A 112 6.72 13.30 10.12
N GLU A 113 6.05 13.48 11.25
CA GLU A 113 6.06 12.51 12.34
C GLU A 113 4.78 11.70 12.31
N THR A 114 4.93 10.39 12.44
CA THR A 114 3.82 9.46 12.57
C THR A 114 4.06 8.53 13.76
N THR A 115 2.98 7.99 14.31
CA THR A 115 3.06 7.01 15.39
C THR A 115 2.28 5.76 15.01
N GLY A 116 2.82 4.61 15.38
CA GLY A 116 2.16 3.31 15.24
C GLY A 116 2.43 2.42 16.44
N SER A 117 2.02 1.17 16.32
CA SER A 117 2.22 0.14 17.32
C SER A 117 3.14 -0.95 16.78
N GLY A 118 3.78 -1.68 17.67
CA GLY A 118 4.52 -2.90 17.34
C GLY A 118 4.52 -3.83 18.54
N PHE A 119 5.06 -5.03 18.38
CA PHE A 119 5.21 -5.95 19.50
C PHE A 119 6.44 -6.84 19.37
N ALA A 120 6.97 -7.23 20.52
CA ALA A 120 8.13 -8.10 20.59
C ALA A 120 7.78 -9.55 20.24
N ILE A 121 8.56 -10.10 19.31
CA ILE A 121 8.55 -11.51 18.92
C ILE A 121 9.89 -12.17 19.30
N PRO A 122 9.95 -13.51 19.40
CA PRO A 122 11.20 -14.21 19.69
C PRO A 122 12.36 -13.77 18.79
N GLY A 123 13.58 -13.79 19.33
CA GLY A 123 14.78 -13.35 18.62
C GLY A 123 15.10 -11.85 18.74
N LYS A 124 14.54 -11.16 19.75
CA LYS A 124 14.75 -9.71 20.00
C LYS A 124 14.42 -8.86 18.77
N LYS A 125 13.25 -9.12 18.18
CA LYS A 125 12.70 -8.41 17.03
C LYS A 125 11.37 -7.77 17.42
N ILE A 126 11.06 -6.63 16.83
CA ILE A 126 9.74 -6.00 16.91
C ILE A 126 9.05 -6.16 15.57
N LEU A 127 7.84 -6.72 15.55
CA LEU A 127 6.99 -6.76 14.37
C LEU A 127 6.06 -5.54 14.37
N THR A 128 5.88 -4.92 13.22
CA THR A 128 4.96 -3.81 12.98
C THR A 128 4.47 -3.81 11.52
N ASN A 129 3.71 -2.80 11.10
CA ASN A 129 3.35 -2.62 9.70
C ASN A 129 4.44 -1.90 8.91
N ALA A 130 4.50 -2.18 7.61
CA ALA A 130 5.40 -1.49 6.70
C ALA A 130 5.05 0.00 6.59
N HIS A 131 3.77 0.36 6.51
CA HIS A 131 3.36 1.76 6.39
C HIS A 131 3.71 2.62 7.62
N VAL A 132 3.90 2.01 8.80
CA VAL A 132 4.35 2.71 10.02
C VAL A 132 5.79 3.20 9.89
N VAL A 133 6.60 2.54 9.07
CA VAL A 133 8.03 2.83 8.88
C VAL A 133 8.42 3.15 7.44
N ALA A 134 7.45 3.36 6.56
CA ALA A 134 7.70 3.70 5.17
C ALA A 134 8.34 5.10 5.04
N ASP A 135 9.32 5.21 4.15
CA ASP A 135 10.13 6.41 3.87
C ASP A 135 10.77 7.00 5.13
N ASN A 136 11.08 6.14 6.11
CA ASN A 136 11.64 6.57 7.39
C ASN A 136 13.03 7.19 7.21
N THR A 137 13.28 8.26 7.96
CA THR A 137 14.61 8.83 8.18
C THR A 137 15.10 8.59 9.61
N PHE A 138 14.16 8.35 10.54
CA PHE A 138 14.47 8.10 11.94
C PHE A 138 13.33 7.34 12.62
N VAL A 139 13.66 6.29 13.38
CA VAL A 139 12.67 5.46 14.09
C VAL A 139 13.05 5.33 15.57
N LEU A 140 12.08 5.62 16.45
CA LEU A 140 12.18 5.42 17.89
C LEU A 140 11.08 4.47 18.38
N ILE A 141 11.38 3.73 19.44
CA ILE A 141 10.45 2.79 20.08
C ILE A 141 10.40 3.07 21.58
N ARG A 142 9.19 2.99 22.17
CA ARG A 142 8.98 3.16 23.62
C ARG A 142 8.17 2.00 24.19
N LYS A 143 8.65 1.43 25.29
CA LYS A 143 7.95 0.38 26.05
C LYS A 143 6.71 0.94 26.75
N HIS A 144 5.73 0.07 27.02
CA HIS A 144 4.63 0.42 27.92
C HIS A 144 5.15 0.79 29.32
N GLY A 145 4.61 1.86 29.90
CA GLY A 145 4.99 2.33 31.24
C GLY A 145 6.39 2.97 31.36
N SER A 146 7.18 3.02 30.28
CA SER A 146 8.51 3.66 30.29
C SER A 146 8.45 5.02 29.59
N PRO A 147 9.09 6.07 30.14
CA PRO A 147 9.26 7.35 29.44
C PRO A 147 10.36 7.29 28.36
N THR A 148 11.26 6.31 28.43
CA THR A 148 12.48 6.25 27.61
C THR A 148 12.19 5.78 26.19
N LYS A 149 12.61 6.58 25.21
CA LYS A 149 12.59 6.20 23.79
C LYS A 149 13.95 5.63 23.40
N TYR A 150 13.94 4.51 22.70
CA TYR A 150 15.14 3.83 22.20
C TYR A 150 15.18 3.92 20.68
N ARG A 151 16.38 4.11 20.11
CA ARG A 151 16.58 4.08 18.67
C ARG A 151 16.35 2.67 18.13
N ALA A 152 15.60 2.57 17.04
CA ALA A 152 15.43 1.33 16.29
C ALA A 152 15.91 1.49 14.86
N SER A 153 16.30 0.38 14.23
CA SER A 153 16.56 0.28 12.80
C SER A 153 15.59 -0.70 12.16
N VAL A 154 15.28 -0.44 10.90
CA VAL A 154 14.42 -1.32 10.09
C VAL A 154 15.30 -2.43 9.51
N GLN A 155 15.05 -3.68 9.91
CA GLN A 155 15.78 -4.85 9.41
C GLN A 155 15.20 -5.33 8.08
N ALA A 156 13.88 -5.36 7.94
CA ALA A 156 13.21 -5.82 6.73
C ALA A 156 11.83 -5.17 6.59
N VAL A 157 11.41 -4.94 5.35
CA VAL A 157 10.09 -4.40 5.01
C VAL A 157 9.49 -5.23 3.88
N GLY A 158 8.25 -5.66 4.07
CA GLY A 158 7.43 -6.28 3.04
C GLY A 158 6.21 -5.43 2.78
N HIS A 159 6.30 -4.51 1.82
CA HIS A 159 5.20 -3.60 1.49
C HIS A 159 3.95 -4.36 1.02
N GLU A 160 4.10 -5.42 0.22
CA GLU A 160 2.98 -6.23 -0.31
C GLU A 160 2.09 -6.82 0.81
N CYS A 161 2.69 -7.29 1.90
CA CYS A 161 1.98 -7.78 3.08
C CYS A 161 1.85 -6.76 4.22
N ASP A 162 2.30 -5.52 4.01
CA ASP A 162 2.32 -4.47 5.03
C ASP A 162 2.95 -4.90 6.37
N LEU A 163 4.11 -5.54 6.33
CA LEU A 163 4.85 -5.97 7.53
C LEU A 163 6.28 -5.42 7.54
N ALA A 164 6.80 -5.11 8.73
CA ALA A 164 8.19 -4.73 8.93
C ALA A 164 8.76 -5.33 10.21
N ILE A 165 10.06 -5.63 10.19
CA ILE A 165 10.83 -6.06 11.36
C ILE A 165 11.76 -4.94 11.78
N LEU A 166 11.67 -4.54 13.04
CA LEU A 166 12.58 -3.57 13.66
C LEU A 166 13.50 -4.26 14.67
N VAL A 167 14.71 -3.75 14.80
CA VAL A 167 15.69 -4.17 15.80
C VAL A 167 16.12 -3.00 16.66
N VAL A 168 16.40 -3.30 17.94
CA VAL A 168 16.88 -2.33 18.92
C VAL A 168 18.17 -2.86 19.53
N GLU A 169 19.27 -2.15 19.32
CA GLU A 169 20.61 -2.58 19.76
C GLU A 169 20.79 -2.46 21.28
N ASN A 170 20.19 -1.44 21.89
CA ASN A 170 20.30 -1.19 23.32
C ASN A 170 19.68 -2.33 24.14
N GLN A 171 20.48 -3.01 24.97
CA GLN A 171 20.04 -4.17 25.75
C GLN A 171 19.06 -3.80 26.88
N GLU A 172 19.13 -2.58 27.41
CA GLU A 172 18.23 -2.06 28.45
C GLU A 172 16.76 -2.06 27.97
N PHE A 173 16.56 -1.86 26.65
CA PHE A 173 15.24 -1.99 26.06
C PHE A 173 14.67 -3.41 26.26
N TRP A 174 15.49 -4.45 26.12
CA TRP A 174 15.07 -5.85 26.22
C TRP A 174 14.96 -6.37 27.66
N GLU A 175 15.49 -5.66 28.65
CA GLU A 175 15.36 -6.02 30.06
C GLU A 175 13.89 -6.04 30.50
N GLY A 176 13.46 -7.18 31.04
CA GLY A 176 12.09 -7.43 31.46
C GLY A 176 11.07 -7.56 30.33
N MET A 177 11.50 -7.42 29.06
CA MET A 177 10.62 -7.52 27.89
C MET A 177 10.19 -8.98 27.69
N LYS A 178 8.88 -9.19 27.52
CA LYS A 178 8.32 -10.49 27.15
C LYS A 178 8.12 -10.57 25.65
N PHE A 179 7.89 -11.78 25.14
CA PHE A 179 7.66 -12.03 23.72
C PHE A 179 6.30 -12.69 23.51
N LEU A 180 5.66 -12.35 22.40
CA LEU A 180 4.42 -12.98 21.97
C LEU A 180 4.70 -14.11 20.97
N GLU A 181 4.04 -15.25 21.19
CA GLU A 181 4.06 -16.37 20.26
C GLU A 181 2.99 -16.22 19.18
N LEU A 182 3.35 -16.57 17.95
CA LEU A 182 2.41 -16.66 16.84
C LEU A 182 1.50 -17.88 17.01
N GLY A 183 0.20 -17.68 16.86
CA GLY A 183 -0.82 -18.73 16.95
C GLY A 183 -1.18 -19.32 15.60
N ASP A 184 -2.46 -19.64 15.46
CA ASP A 184 -3.09 -20.13 14.23
C ASP A 184 -4.16 -19.14 13.78
N ILE A 185 -4.65 -19.31 12.55
CA ILE A 185 -5.78 -18.49 12.06
C ILE A 185 -7.03 -18.82 12.89
N PRO A 186 -7.66 -17.82 13.53
CA PRO A 186 -8.88 -17.99 14.32
C PRO A 186 -10.08 -18.46 13.48
N CYS A 187 -11.04 -19.11 14.11
CA CYS A 187 -12.33 -19.46 13.49
C CYS A 187 -13.30 -18.28 13.52
N LEU A 188 -14.32 -18.31 12.65
CA LEU A 188 -15.43 -17.37 12.72
C LEU A 188 -16.04 -17.31 14.13
N GLN A 189 -16.45 -16.11 14.56
CA GLN A 189 -16.99 -15.79 15.89
C GLN A 189 -16.02 -15.98 17.07
N GLN A 190 -14.77 -16.37 16.82
CA GLN A 190 -13.78 -16.48 17.89
C GLN A 190 -13.38 -15.09 18.40
N ALA A 191 -13.29 -14.94 19.73
CA ALA A 191 -12.92 -13.70 20.36
C ALA A 191 -11.45 -13.32 20.09
N VAL A 192 -11.25 -12.05 19.74
CA VAL A 192 -9.95 -11.44 19.47
C VAL A 192 -9.84 -10.09 20.19
N ALA A 193 -8.64 -9.76 20.64
CA ALA A 193 -8.34 -8.47 21.26
C ALA A 193 -7.18 -7.80 20.55
N VAL A 194 -7.37 -6.58 20.05
CA VAL A 194 -6.31 -5.78 19.45
C VAL A 194 -5.72 -4.87 20.51
N VAL A 195 -4.40 -4.87 20.61
CA VAL A 195 -3.65 -4.09 21.59
C VAL A 195 -2.72 -3.13 20.84
N GLY A 196 -2.77 -1.84 21.18
CA GLY A 196 -1.98 -0.83 20.47
C GLY A 196 -2.04 0.55 21.12
N TYR A 197 -1.48 1.54 20.45
CA TYR A 197 -1.41 2.92 20.88
C TYR A 197 -2.20 3.82 19.92
N PRO A 198 -3.40 4.29 20.29
CA PRO A 198 -4.18 5.13 19.40
C PRO A 198 -3.48 6.48 19.17
N GLN A 199 -3.75 7.08 18.02
CA GLN A 199 -3.22 8.38 17.65
C GLN A 199 -3.58 9.45 18.70
N GLY A 200 -2.61 10.32 19.03
CA GLY A 200 -2.78 11.40 20.02
C GLY A 200 -2.69 10.98 21.49
N GLY A 201 -2.66 9.67 21.80
CA GLY A 201 -2.53 9.16 23.17
C GLY A 201 -1.21 8.43 23.41
N ASP A 202 -0.71 8.50 24.64
CA ASP A 202 0.49 7.75 25.09
C ASP A 202 0.17 6.49 25.89
N ASN A 203 -1.11 6.31 26.23
CA ASN A 203 -1.61 5.12 26.89
C ASN A 203 -1.97 4.04 25.87
N ILE A 204 -1.77 2.81 26.30
CA ILE A 204 -2.17 1.62 25.55
C ILE A 204 -3.70 1.51 25.52
N SER A 205 -4.24 1.06 24.40
CA SER A 205 -5.65 0.79 24.18
C SER A 205 -5.84 -0.67 23.83
N VAL A 206 -6.99 -1.22 24.27
CA VAL A 206 -7.40 -2.59 23.97
C VAL A 206 -8.81 -2.54 23.41
N THR A 207 -8.98 -2.98 22.16
CA THR A 207 -10.30 -3.18 21.55
C THR A 207 -10.57 -4.66 21.43
N LYS A 208 -11.78 -5.09 21.78
CA LYS A 208 -12.20 -6.49 21.71
C LYS A 208 -13.31 -6.64 20.70
N GLY A 209 -13.29 -7.78 20.02
CA GLY A 209 -14.29 -8.17 19.05
C GLY A 209 -14.22 -9.66 18.78
N VAL A 210 -14.83 -10.07 17.70
CA VAL A 210 -14.79 -11.42 17.16
C VAL A 210 -14.33 -11.40 15.71
N VAL A 211 -13.93 -12.56 15.22
CA VAL A 211 -13.68 -12.76 13.80
C VAL A 211 -14.99 -12.79 13.03
N SER A 212 -15.14 -11.85 12.10
CA SER A 212 -16.31 -11.71 11.24
C SER A 212 -16.15 -12.49 9.95
N ARG A 213 -14.94 -12.50 9.37
CA ARG A 213 -14.66 -13.12 8.06
C ARG A 213 -13.18 -13.43 7.87
N VAL A 214 -12.86 -14.42 7.03
CA VAL A 214 -11.51 -14.68 6.52
C VAL A 214 -11.60 -14.72 5.00
N GLU A 215 -11.02 -13.74 4.32
CA GLU A 215 -11.09 -13.65 2.86
C GLU A 215 -9.87 -12.94 2.28
N PRO A 216 -9.56 -13.11 0.98
CA PRO A 216 -8.60 -12.27 0.29
C PRO A 216 -9.09 -10.83 0.29
N THR A 217 -8.21 -9.90 0.62
CA THR A 217 -8.52 -8.46 0.61
C THR A 217 -7.36 -7.71 -0.02
N GLN A 218 -7.67 -6.57 -0.63
CA GLN A 218 -6.65 -5.66 -1.12
C GLN A 218 -5.87 -5.06 0.06
N TYR A 219 -4.56 -5.28 0.09
CA TYR A 219 -3.66 -4.60 1.02
C TYR A 219 -3.33 -3.24 0.41
N VAL A 220 -3.90 -2.17 0.98
CA VAL A 220 -3.82 -0.82 0.38
C VAL A 220 -2.38 -0.36 0.23
N HIS A 221 -1.54 -0.60 1.22
CA HIS A 221 -0.11 -0.26 1.18
C HIS A 221 0.69 -1.10 0.18
N GLY A 222 0.27 -2.34 -0.04
CA GLY A 222 1.02 -3.33 -0.82
C GLY A 222 0.55 -3.54 -2.25
N ALA A 223 -0.57 -2.91 -2.64
CA ALA A 223 -1.27 -3.13 -3.91
C ALA A 223 -1.53 -4.59 -4.28
N THR A 224 -1.50 -5.51 -3.32
CA THR A 224 -1.60 -6.96 -3.53
C THR A 224 -2.83 -7.51 -2.83
N GLN A 225 -3.44 -8.55 -3.41
CA GLN A 225 -4.51 -9.29 -2.76
C GLN A 225 -3.92 -10.46 -1.98
N LEU A 226 -4.02 -10.39 -0.66
CA LEU A 226 -3.59 -11.46 0.24
C LEU A 226 -4.72 -11.77 1.21
N MET A 227 -4.64 -12.93 1.86
CA MET A 227 -5.58 -13.28 2.93
C MET A 227 -5.55 -12.23 4.03
N ALA A 228 -6.71 -11.76 4.46
CA ALA A 228 -6.91 -10.94 5.64
C ALA A 228 -8.01 -11.56 6.52
N ILE A 229 -7.98 -11.24 7.82
CA ILE A 229 -9.07 -11.58 8.72
C ILE A 229 -9.80 -10.29 9.07
N GLN A 230 -11.10 -10.26 8.77
CA GLN A 230 -11.99 -9.20 9.20
C GLN A 230 -12.45 -9.44 10.63
N ILE A 231 -12.41 -8.40 11.45
CA ILE A 231 -12.86 -8.38 12.84
C ILE A 231 -13.80 -7.21 13.07
N ASP A 232 -14.69 -7.34 14.05
CA ASP A 232 -15.60 -6.26 14.46
C ASP A 232 -15.03 -5.37 15.58
N ALA A 233 -13.79 -5.65 16.01
CA ALA A 233 -13.06 -4.77 16.91
C ALA A 233 -12.63 -3.50 16.17
N ALA A 234 -12.86 -2.34 16.79
CA ALA A 234 -12.42 -1.07 16.22
C ALA A 234 -10.89 -1.02 16.04
N ILE A 235 -10.46 -0.68 14.82
CA ILE A 235 -9.07 -0.36 14.46
C ILE A 235 -9.01 1.14 14.16
N ASN A 236 -8.28 1.87 15.00
CA ASN A 236 -8.07 3.31 14.86
C ASN A 236 -6.62 3.58 14.44
N PRO A 237 -6.34 4.71 13.77
CA PRO A 237 -4.97 5.16 13.52
C PRO A 237 -4.11 5.07 14.78
N GLY A 238 -2.88 4.56 14.63
CA GLY A 238 -1.95 4.31 15.73
C GLY A 238 -1.97 2.87 16.26
N ASN A 239 -3.11 2.17 16.24
CA ASN A 239 -3.17 0.74 16.61
C ASN A 239 -2.52 -0.16 15.55
N SER A 240 -2.40 0.33 14.31
CA SER A 240 -1.71 -0.37 13.22
C SER A 240 -0.30 -0.78 13.62
N GLY A 241 0.03 -2.04 13.35
CA GLY A 241 1.26 -2.73 13.70
C GLY A 241 1.19 -3.44 15.06
N GLY A 242 0.16 -3.17 15.87
CA GLY A 242 -0.10 -3.87 17.13
C GLY A 242 -0.63 -5.30 16.93
N PRO A 243 -0.47 -6.18 17.93
CA PRO A 243 -0.94 -7.55 17.83
C PRO A 243 -2.46 -7.66 18.04
N ALA A 244 -3.08 -8.53 17.26
CA ALA A 244 -4.38 -9.10 17.55
C ALA A 244 -4.19 -10.44 18.28
N ILE A 245 -4.73 -10.55 19.50
CA ILE A 245 -4.51 -11.65 20.42
C ILE A 245 -5.75 -12.55 20.49
N MET A 246 -5.53 -13.86 20.41
CA MET A 246 -6.52 -14.92 20.59
C MET A 246 -6.00 -15.87 21.68
N GLY A 247 -6.68 -15.89 22.83
CA GLY A 247 -6.13 -16.58 24.01
C GLY A 247 -4.81 -15.92 24.43
N ASN A 248 -3.71 -16.68 24.51
CA ASN A 248 -2.38 -16.16 24.83
C ASN A 248 -1.47 -16.01 23.60
N LYS A 249 -2.00 -16.16 22.38
CA LYS A 249 -1.22 -16.17 21.14
C LYS A 249 -1.67 -15.08 20.17
N VAL A 250 -0.79 -14.68 19.27
CA VAL A 250 -1.10 -13.72 18.20
C VAL A 250 -1.90 -14.41 17.10
N ALA A 251 -3.07 -13.87 16.78
CA ALA A 251 -3.89 -14.25 15.63
C ALA A 251 -3.55 -13.42 14.37
N GLY A 252 -2.95 -12.24 14.54
CA GLY A 252 -2.50 -11.40 13.43
C GLY A 252 -1.94 -10.05 13.86
N VAL A 253 -1.62 -9.20 12.89
CA VAL A 253 -1.19 -7.80 13.09
C VAL A 253 -2.31 -6.87 12.62
N ALA A 254 -2.76 -5.94 13.46
CA ALA A 254 -3.74 -4.93 13.06
C ALA A 254 -3.14 -4.00 12.00
N PHE A 255 -3.85 -3.68 10.92
CA PHE A 255 -3.27 -2.85 9.84
C PHE A 255 -4.21 -1.81 9.24
N GLN A 256 -5.38 -2.20 8.70
CA GLN A 256 -6.28 -1.28 7.99
C GLN A 256 -7.73 -1.38 8.47
N ASN A 257 -8.48 -0.30 8.28
CA ASN A 257 -9.94 -0.27 8.38
C ASN A 257 -10.55 -0.09 6.98
N LEU A 258 -11.84 -0.41 6.81
CA LEU A 258 -12.56 -0.06 5.59
C LEU A 258 -13.10 1.37 5.72
N SER A 259 -12.62 2.29 4.87
CA SER A 259 -13.08 3.68 4.88
C SER A 259 -14.60 3.76 4.67
N GLY A 260 -15.29 4.51 5.54
CA GLY A 260 -16.74 4.68 5.47
C GLY A 260 -17.57 3.54 6.05
N ALA A 261 -16.93 2.50 6.62
CA ALA A 261 -17.63 1.46 7.36
C ALA A 261 -17.27 1.50 8.85
N GLU A 262 -18.28 1.43 9.71
CA GLU A 262 -18.10 1.34 11.15
C GLU A 262 -17.84 -0.11 11.57
N ASN A 263 -16.97 -0.32 12.57
CA ASN A 263 -16.68 -1.63 13.15
C ASN A 263 -16.21 -2.69 12.14
N ILE A 264 -15.45 -2.26 11.12
CA ILE A 264 -14.76 -3.18 10.20
C ILE A 264 -13.26 -2.91 10.29
N GLY A 265 -12.57 -3.79 11.02
CA GLY A 265 -11.12 -3.84 11.11
C GLY A 265 -10.55 -5.06 10.38
N TYR A 266 -9.32 -4.94 9.87
CA TYR A 266 -8.61 -6.07 9.30
C TYR A 266 -7.31 -6.33 10.06
N ILE A 267 -6.96 -7.61 10.16
CA ILE A 267 -5.68 -8.09 10.68
C ILE A 267 -4.98 -8.95 9.64
N ILE A 268 -3.65 -8.81 9.57
CA ILE A 268 -2.76 -9.62 8.76
C ILE A 268 -2.61 -10.98 9.45
N PRO A 269 -3.03 -12.09 8.83
CA PRO A 269 -3.13 -13.38 9.51
C PRO A 269 -1.75 -14.03 9.68
N VAL A 270 -1.64 -14.93 10.67
CA VAL A 270 -0.37 -15.62 10.99
C VAL A 270 0.32 -16.29 9.79
N PRO A 271 -0.35 -16.96 8.83
CA PRO A 271 0.36 -17.55 7.68
C PRO A 271 1.10 -16.52 6.84
N VAL A 272 0.53 -15.33 6.65
CA VAL A 272 1.19 -14.23 5.93
C VAL A 272 2.38 -13.71 6.73
N ILE A 273 2.23 -13.57 8.05
CA ILE A 273 3.32 -13.20 8.97
C ILE A 273 4.47 -14.22 8.91
N LYS A 274 4.15 -15.52 8.97
CA LYS A 274 5.14 -16.60 8.90
C LYS A 274 5.84 -16.63 7.55
N HIS A 275 5.11 -16.48 6.44
CA HIS A 275 5.70 -16.40 5.11
C HIS A 275 6.71 -15.25 5.00
N PHE A 276 6.34 -14.07 5.51
CA PHE A 276 7.23 -12.91 5.58
C PHE A 276 8.48 -13.17 6.44
N ILE A 277 8.32 -13.64 7.68
CA ILE A 277 9.45 -13.91 8.60
C ILE A 277 10.38 -14.99 8.02
N ASP A 278 9.84 -16.10 7.53
CA ASP A 278 10.61 -17.19 6.94
C ASP A 278 11.41 -16.72 5.71
N GLY A 279 10.83 -15.85 4.88
CA GLY A 279 11.49 -15.27 3.72
C GLY A 279 12.69 -14.39 4.11
N VAL A 280 12.49 -13.52 5.10
CA VAL A 280 13.53 -12.65 5.64
C VAL A 280 14.65 -13.46 6.30
N GLU A 281 14.32 -14.47 7.10
CA GLU A 281 15.33 -15.27 7.81
C GLU A 281 16.17 -16.14 6.85
N LYS A 282 15.60 -16.60 5.75
CA LYS A 282 16.33 -17.44 4.77
C LYS A 282 17.21 -16.65 3.82
N SER A 283 16.75 -15.48 3.36
CA SER A 283 17.43 -14.73 2.31
C SER A 283 18.13 -13.47 2.82
N GLY A 284 17.87 -13.07 4.06
CA GLY A 284 18.30 -11.78 4.63
C GLY A 284 17.45 -10.59 4.19
N LEU A 285 16.53 -10.77 3.22
CA LEU A 285 15.69 -9.72 2.65
C LEU A 285 14.25 -10.22 2.42
N TYR A 286 13.33 -9.31 2.14
CA TYR A 286 11.98 -9.69 1.74
C TYR A 286 11.94 -10.11 0.27
N VAL A 287 11.26 -11.22 -0.03
CA VAL A 287 11.28 -11.86 -1.37
C VAL A 287 9.95 -11.82 -2.12
N GLY A 288 8.93 -11.14 -1.60
CA GLY A 288 7.62 -10.97 -2.27
C GLY A 288 6.69 -12.19 -2.21
N PHE A 289 5.47 -12.02 -2.72
CA PHE A 289 4.50 -13.10 -2.92
C PHE A 289 4.51 -13.60 -4.38
N CYS A 290 4.32 -14.90 -4.55
CA CYS A 290 4.31 -15.51 -5.88
C CYS A 290 2.99 -15.26 -6.62
N SER A 291 3.06 -15.24 -7.96
CA SER A 291 1.89 -15.20 -8.84
C SER A 291 2.07 -16.16 -10.02
N LEU A 292 0.97 -16.76 -10.48
CA LEU A 292 0.92 -17.48 -11.76
C LEU A 292 0.91 -16.51 -12.96
N GLY A 293 0.55 -15.24 -12.73
CA GLY A 293 0.42 -14.24 -13.78
C GLY A 293 -0.78 -14.47 -14.70
N LEU A 294 -1.88 -15.03 -14.19
CA LEU A 294 -3.09 -15.30 -14.97
C LEU A 294 -4.17 -14.25 -14.68
N SER A 295 -4.92 -13.89 -15.72
CA SER A 295 -6.24 -13.30 -15.57
C SER A 295 -7.25 -14.34 -16.00
N CYS A 296 -8.13 -14.71 -15.07
CA CYS A 296 -9.09 -15.79 -15.27
C CYS A 296 -10.53 -15.28 -15.30
N GLN A 297 -11.40 -16.06 -15.93
CA GLN A 297 -12.85 -15.84 -15.97
C GLN A 297 -13.58 -17.02 -15.31
N PRO A 298 -14.55 -16.76 -14.43
CA PRO A 298 -15.45 -17.79 -13.91
C PRO A 298 -16.21 -18.54 -15.01
N THR A 299 -16.42 -19.84 -14.81
CA THR A 299 -17.10 -20.73 -15.76
C THR A 299 -18.50 -21.16 -15.30
N GLU A 300 -19.20 -20.32 -14.52
CA GLU A 300 -20.54 -20.64 -14.00
C GLU A 300 -21.59 -20.84 -15.10
N ASN A 301 -21.42 -20.18 -16.24
CA ASN A 301 -22.31 -20.33 -17.39
C ASN A 301 -22.15 -21.72 -18.05
N VAL A 302 -23.24 -22.48 -18.10
CA VAL A 302 -23.27 -23.84 -18.67
C VAL A 302 -22.86 -23.86 -20.15
N GLN A 303 -23.26 -22.87 -20.94
CA GLN A 303 -22.93 -22.83 -22.37
C GLN A 303 -21.43 -22.58 -22.60
N LEU A 304 -20.79 -21.76 -21.74
CA LEU A 304 -19.35 -21.59 -21.76
C LEU A 304 -18.64 -22.92 -21.50
N ARG A 305 -19.06 -23.67 -20.47
CA ARG A 305 -18.50 -24.99 -20.15
C ARG A 305 -18.68 -25.99 -21.28
N ASN A 306 -19.87 -26.04 -21.87
CA ASN A 306 -20.17 -26.91 -23.01
C ASN A 306 -19.30 -26.57 -24.23
N HIS A 307 -19.11 -25.27 -24.52
CA HIS A 307 -18.27 -24.82 -25.63
C HIS A 307 -16.83 -25.32 -25.51
N PHE A 308 -16.28 -25.28 -24.29
CA PHE A 308 -14.94 -25.79 -23.99
C PHE A 308 -14.90 -27.28 -23.64
N GLN A 309 -15.99 -28.02 -23.88
CA GLN A 309 -16.07 -29.48 -23.74
C GLN A 309 -15.79 -29.97 -22.31
N MET A 310 -16.16 -29.17 -21.30
CA MET A 310 -16.09 -29.60 -19.90
C MET A 310 -17.17 -30.66 -19.64
N LEU A 311 -16.77 -31.79 -19.04
CA LEU A 311 -17.71 -32.78 -18.55
C LEU A 311 -18.53 -32.21 -17.37
N PRO A 312 -19.75 -32.71 -17.10
CA PRO A 312 -20.63 -32.17 -16.06
C PRO A 312 -20.01 -32.07 -14.65
N GLU A 313 -19.08 -32.96 -14.33
CA GLU A 313 -18.34 -33.04 -13.06
C GLU A 313 -17.13 -32.11 -13.00
N MET A 314 -16.66 -31.59 -14.14
CA MET A 314 -15.49 -30.71 -14.19
C MET A 314 -15.84 -29.32 -13.71
N THR A 315 -14.91 -28.74 -12.95
CA THR A 315 -14.97 -27.35 -12.53
C THR A 315 -13.63 -26.66 -12.78
N GLY A 316 -13.67 -25.35 -12.98
CA GLY A 316 -12.44 -24.58 -13.15
C GLY A 316 -12.67 -23.16 -13.65
N VAL A 317 -11.58 -22.46 -13.97
CA VAL A 317 -11.62 -21.08 -14.48
C VAL A 317 -10.92 -20.96 -15.82
N LEU A 318 -11.48 -20.16 -16.72
CA LEU A 318 -10.98 -19.94 -18.07
C LEU A 318 -9.82 -18.93 -18.06
N VAL A 319 -8.71 -19.24 -18.74
CA VAL A 319 -7.55 -18.34 -18.87
C VAL A 319 -7.79 -17.31 -19.98
N ASN A 320 -7.92 -16.03 -19.61
CA ASN A 320 -8.13 -14.93 -20.55
C ASN A 320 -6.83 -14.25 -20.98
N LYS A 321 -5.91 -14.03 -20.03
CA LYS A 321 -4.61 -13.40 -20.27
C LYS A 321 -3.54 -14.07 -19.42
N ILE A 322 -2.33 -14.07 -19.95
CA ILE A 322 -1.14 -14.57 -19.26
C ILE A 322 -0.07 -13.48 -19.31
N ASN A 323 0.51 -13.16 -18.15
CA ASN A 323 1.61 -12.22 -18.03
C ASN A 323 2.83 -12.76 -18.80
N PRO A 324 3.38 -12.03 -19.79
CA PRO A 324 4.52 -12.51 -20.59
C PRO A 324 5.76 -12.85 -19.79
N LEU A 325 5.90 -12.30 -18.58
CA LEU A 325 7.03 -12.56 -17.70
C LEU A 325 6.81 -13.74 -16.74
N SER A 326 5.64 -14.41 -16.74
CA SER A 326 5.45 -15.61 -15.92
C SER A 326 5.84 -16.89 -16.68
N ASP A 327 6.28 -17.92 -15.97
CA ASP A 327 6.57 -19.23 -16.58
C ASP A 327 5.33 -19.86 -17.22
N ALA A 328 4.14 -19.52 -16.69
CA ALA A 328 2.87 -19.94 -17.26
C ALA A 328 2.71 -19.48 -18.71
N HIS A 329 3.33 -18.37 -19.13
CA HIS A 329 3.26 -17.88 -20.51
C HIS A 329 3.80 -18.87 -21.54
N PHE A 330 4.81 -19.66 -21.17
CA PHE A 330 5.46 -20.62 -22.07
C PHE A 330 4.78 -21.99 -22.09
N ILE A 331 3.82 -22.23 -21.19
CA ILE A 331 3.25 -23.56 -20.91
C ILE A 331 1.73 -23.55 -21.12
N LEU A 332 1.06 -22.59 -20.50
CA LEU A 332 -0.38 -22.38 -20.61
C LEU A 332 -0.71 -21.53 -21.84
N LYS A 333 -1.96 -21.63 -22.28
CA LYS A 333 -2.49 -20.89 -23.42
C LYS A 333 -3.74 -20.14 -23.00
N LYS A 334 -4.04 -19.08 -23.76
CA LYS A 334 -5.37 -18.49 -23.74
C LYS A 334 -6.39 -19.61 -24.03
N ASP A 335 -7.52 -19.55 -23.34
CA ASP A 335 -8.65 -20.48 -23.46
C ASP A 335 -8.42 -21.88 -22.82
N ASP A 336 -7.28 -22.11 -22.16
CA ASP A 336 -7.15 -23.22 -21.21
C ASP A 336 -8.12 -23.01 -20.03
N ILE A 337 -8.70 -24.10 -19.51
CA ILE A 337 -9.46 -24.05 -18.24
C ILE A 337 -8.60 -24.65 -17.14
N VAL A 338 -8.27 -23.88 -16.11
CA VAL A 338 -7.54 -24.38 -14.94
C VAL A 338 -8.50 -25.16 -14.04
N LEU A 339 -8.28 -26.46 -13.94
CA LEU A 339 -9.10 -27.41 -13.20
C LEU A 339 -8.62 -27.60 -11.75
N ALA A 340 -7.31 -27.64 -11.55
CA ALA A 340 -6.72 -27.86 -10.22
C ALA A 340 -5.34 -27.21 -10.08
N PHE A 341 -5.00 -26.85 -8.85
CA PHE A 341 -3.69 -26.36 -8.45
C PHE A 341 -3.14 -27.23 -7.31
N ASP A 342 -1.99 -27.86 -7.50
CA ASP A 342 -1.38 -28.85 -6.60
C ASP A 342 -2.38 -29.93 -6.14
N GLY A 343 -3.17 -30.43 -7.09
CA GLY A 343 -4.22 -31.44 -6.83
C GLY A 343 -5.47 -30.91 -6.13
N VAL A 344 -5.51 -29.62 -5.75
CA VAL A 344 -6.71 -29.00 -5.16
C VAL A 344 -7.64 -28.54 -6.30
N PRO A 345 -8.88 -29.08 -6.39
CA PRO A 345 -9.81 -28.73 -7.45
C PRO A 345 -10.32 -27.29 -7.29
N ILE A 346 -10.37 -26.56 -8.42
CA ILE A 346 -10.84 -25.18 -8.51
C ILE A 346 -12.30 -25.20 -8.98
N ALA A 347 -13.18 -24.51 -8.26
CA ALA A 347 -14.58 -24.38 -8.64
C ALA A 347 -14.80 -23.36 -9.77
N ASN A 348 -16.01 -23.36 -10.34
CA ASN A 348 -16.37 -22.48 -11.46
C ASN A 348 -16.32 -20.99 -11.12
N ASP A 349 -16.37 -20.63 -9.83
CA ASP A 349 -16.24 -19.26 -9.32
C ASP A 349 -14.76 -18.89 -9.00
N GLY A 350 -13.81 -19.79 -9.25
CA GLY A 350 -12.39 -19.59 -8.93
C GLY A 350 -12.01 -19.87 -7.47
N THR A 351 -12.91 -20.45 -6.68
CA THR A 351 -12.61 -20.78 -5.29
C THR A 351 -12.12 -22.22 -5.10
N VAL A 352 -11.33 -22.45 -4.05
CA VAL A 352 -10.86 -23.75 -3.58
C VAL A 352 -11.36 -24.01 -2.15
N PRO A 353 -11.47 -25.28 -1.72
CA PRO A 353 -11.74 -25.60 -0.32
C PRO A 353 -10.66 -25.01 0.59
N PHE A 354 -11.06 -24.36 1.69
CA PHE A 354 -10.12 -23.78 2.65
C PHE A 354 -10.17 -24.50 4.00
N ARG A 355 -11.28 -24.38 4.74
CA ARG A 355 -11.46 -24.97 6.07
C ARG A 355 -12.91 -25.32 6.29
N ASN A 356 -13.21 -26.51 6.81
CA ASN A 356 -14.59 -26.94 7.07
C ASN A 356 -15.50 -26.73 5.84
N ARG A 357 -16.37 -25.72 5.87
CA ARG A 357 -17.29 -25.34 4.79
C ARG A 357 -16.90 -24.02 4.09
N GLU A 358 -15.76 -23.43 4.45
CA GLU A 358 -15.25 -22.19 3.90
C GLU A 358 -14.48 -22.43 2.59
N ARG A 359 -14.55 -21.44 1.70
CA ARG A 359 -13.87 -21.43 0.40
C ARG A 359 -13.07 -20.14 0.28
N ILE A 360 -11.95 -20.19 -0.44
CA ILE A 360 -11.08 -19.05 -0.70
C ILE A 360 -10.68 -19.03 -2.17
N THR A 361 -10.27 -17.89 -2.72
CA THR A 361 -9.76 -17.85 -4.10
C THR A 361 -8.52 -18.74 -4.25
N PHE A 362 -8.35 -19.39 -5.41
CA PHE A 362 -7.19 -20.24 -5.65
C PHE A 362 -5.86 -19.47 -5.62
N ASP A 363 -5.89 -18.16 -5.87
CA ASP A 363 -4.73 -17.25 -5.75
C ASP A 363 -4.07 -17.33 -4.36
N HIS A 364 -4.84 -17.64 -3.31
CA HIS A 364 -4.27 -17.87 -1.98
C HIS A 364 -3.26 -19.02 -1.96
N LEU A 365 -3.53 -20.12 -2.67
CA LEU A 365 -2.60 -21.25 -2.75
C LEU A 365 -1.31 -20.83 -3.47
N VAL A 366 -1.44 -20.01 -4.51
CA VAL A 366 -0.33 -19.48 -5.29
C VAL A 366 0.52 -18.51 -4.46
N SER A 367 -0.10 -17.56 -3.76
CA SER A 367 0.62 -16.54 -2.99
C SER A 367 1.44 -17.16 -1.85
N MET A 368 0.95 -18.24 -1.24
CA MET A 368 1.62 -18.92 -0.13
C MET A 368 2.84 -19.74 -0.56
N LYS A 369 3.09 -19.91 -1.87
CA LYS A 369 4.29 -20.56 -2.39
C LYS A 369 5.53 -19.72 -2.19
N LYS A 370 6.68 -20.39 -2.16
CA LYS A 370 7.99 -19.72 -2.10
C LYS A 370 8.48 -19.39 -3.50
N PRO A 371 9.26 -18.31 -3.68
CA PRO A 371 9.91 -18.03 -4.95
C PRO A 371 10.71 -19.23 -5.45
N ASN A 372 10.59 -19.52 -6.74
CA ASN A 372 11.18 -20.65 -7.45
C ASN A 372 10.62 -22.04 -7.07
N GLU A 373 9.55 -22.10 -6.27
CA GLU A 373 8.82 -23.35 -6.06
C GLU A 373 8.02 -23.72 -7.31
N LYS A 374 7.93 -25.01 -7.61
CA LYS A 374 7.08 -25.52 -8.69
C LYS A 374 5.69 -25.88 -8.16
N ALA A 375 4.67 -25.62 -8.96
CA ALA A 375 3.30 -26.05 -8.72
C ALA A 375 2.80 -26.91 -9.88
N LEU A 376 1.99 -27.91 -9.58
CA LEU A 376 1.28 -28.72 -10.57
C LEU A 376 -0.04 -28.04 -10.92
N VAL A 377 -0.23 -27.71 -12.18
CA VAL A 377 -1.42 -27.05 -12.69
C VAL A 377 -2.10 -27.97 -13.69
N LYS A 378 -3.28 -28.46 -13.32
CA LYS A 378 -4.12 -29.30 -14.18
C LYS A 378 -5.04 -28.41 -14.99
N VAL A 379 -5.07 -28.60 -16.30
CA VAL A 379 -5.88 -27.80 -17.22
C VAL A 379 -6.67 -28.67 -18.21
N LEU A 380 -7.80 -28.15 -18.70
CA LEU A 380 -8.49 -28.67 -19.87
C LEU A 380 -8.09 -27.83 -21.09
N ARG A 381 -7.60 -28.48 -22.14
CA ARG A 381 -7.26 -27.87 -23.43
C ARG A 381 -7.84 -28.73 -24.54
N ASP A 382 -8.64 -28.12 -25.41
CA ASP A 382 -9.30 -28.82 -26.53
C ASP A 382 -10.05 -30.10 -26.09
N GLY A 383 -10.73 -30.03 -24.94
CA GLY A 383 -11.47 -31.16 -24.36
C GLY A 383 -10.60 -32.27 -23.72
N LYS A 384 -9.28 -32.08 -23.63
CA LYS A 384 -8.35 -33.06 -23.03
C LYS A 384 -7.68 -32.48 -21.79
N GLU A 385 -7.56 -33.30 -20.76
CA GLU A 385 -6.83 -32.92 -19.55
C GLU A 385 -5.31 -32.96 -19.78
N HIS A 386 -4.63 -31.95 -19.29
CA HIS A 386 -3.18 -31.87 -19.23
C HIS A 386 -2.77 -31.47 -17.81
N GLU A 387 -1.57 -31.88 -17.40
CA GLU A 387 -0.98 -31.44 -16.13
C GLU A 387 0.43 -30.93 -16.40
N PHE A 388 0.71 -29.72 -15.89
CA PHE A 388 1.97 -29.04 -16.12
C PHE A 388 2.63 -28.63 -14.81
N SER A 389 3.95 -28.73 -14.76
CA SER A 389 4.75 -28.19 -13.66
C SER A 389 5.23 -26.78 -14.01
N ILE A 390 4.78 -25.78 -13.25
CA ILE A 390 5.06 -24.35 -13.50
C ILE A 390 5.84 -23.78 -12.32
N THR A 391 6.95 -23.11 -12.59
CA THR A 391 7.73 -22.40 -11.56
C THR A 391 7.05 -21.08 -11.20
N LEU A 392 6.93 -20.79 -9.92
CA LEU A 392 6.30 -19.58 -9.42
C LEU A 392 7.34 -18.56 -8.97
N ARG A 393 7.06 -17.29 -9.28
CA ARG A 393 7.88 -16.14 -8.88
C ARG A 393 7.01 -14.93 -8.61
N PRO A 394 7.48 -13.97 -7.80
CA PRO A 394 6.91 -12.63 -7.77
C PRO A 394 6.94 -12.02 -9.18
N LEU A 395 5.88 -11.30 -9.53
CA LEU A 395 5.78 -10.62 -10.82
C LEU A 395 5.71 -9.13 -10.59
N GLN A 396 6.63 -8.39 -11.20
CA GLN A 396 6.63 -6.94 -11.14
C GLN A 396 5.70 -6.35 -12.21
N PRO A 397 4.84 -5.38 -11.86
CA PRO A 397 4.03 -4.68 -12.85
C PRO A 397 4.92 -3.79 -13.73
N LEU A 398 4.46 -3.50 -14.96
CA LEU A 398 5.16 -2.59 -15.87
C LEU A 398 5.23 -1.16 -15.32
N VAL A 399 4.14 -0.72 -14.69
CA VAL A 399 4.07 0.54 -13.95
C VAL A 399 3.97 0.20 -12.46
N PRO A 400 5.03 0.44 -11.67
CA PRO A 400 5.02 0.21 -10.22
C PRO A 400 3.85 0.92 -9.54
N VAL A 401 3.07 0.18 -8.74
CA VAL A 401 1.90 0.72 -8.02
C VAL A 401 2.33 1.53 -6.79
N HIS A 402 3.37 1.07 -6.11
CA HIS A 402 3.99 1.76 -4.99
C HIS A 402 5.51 1.69 -5.10
N GLN A 403 6.17 2.73 -4.60
CA GLN A 403 7.61 2.80 -4.42
C GLN A 403 7.85 3.49 -3.08
N PHE A 404 8.41 2.74 -2.16
CA PHE A 404 8.71 3.19 -0.80
C PHE A 404 10.18 2.89 -0.52
N ASP A 405 10.76 3.63 0.41
CA ASP A 405 12.12 3.42 0.92
C ASP A 405 13.20 3.50 -0.18
N MET A 406 12.86 4.07 -1.34
CA MET A 406 13.75 4.28 -2.46
C MET A 406 13.49 5.63 -3.12
N LEU A 407 14.53 6.21 -3.73
CA LEU A 407 14.40 7.44 -4.51
C LEU A 407 13.96 7.10 -5.94
N PRO A 408 13.07 7.91 -6.54
CA PRO A 408 12.68 7.73 -7.93
C PRO A 408 13.85 8.00 -8.88
N SER A 409 14.05 7.12 -9.85
CA SER A 409 15.06 7.30 -10.88
C SER A 409 14.73 8.50 -11.79
N TYR A 410 15.74 9.28 -12.15
CA TYR A 410 15.57 10.39 -13.10
C TYR A 410 16.85 10.66 -13.89
N TYR A 411 16.68 11.23 -15.08
CA TYR A 411 17.77 11.70 -15.93
C TYR A 411 17.39 13.05 -16.55
N ILE A 412 18.31 14.00 -16.54
CA ILE A 412 18.12 15.35 -17.08
C ILE A 412 19.17 15.61 -18.15
N PHE A 413 18.71 15.96 -19.35
CA PHE A 413 19.60 16.35 -20.45
C PHE A 413 19.03 17.57 -21.18
N ALA A 414 19.80 18.66 -21.26
CA ALA A 414 19.39 19.94 -21.82
C ALA A 414 18.06 20.49 -21.24
N GLY A 415 17.79 20.21 -19.96
CA GLY A 415 16.57 20.59 -19.28
C GLY A 415 15.37 19.66 -19.52
N LEU A 416 15.47 18.69 -20.43
CA LEU A 416 14.47 17.63 -20.58
C LEU A 416 14.57 16.68 -19.38
N VAL A 417 13.50 16.52 -18.61
CA VAL A 417 13.47 15.65 -17.42
C VAL A 417 12.81 14.32 -17.76
N PHE A 418 13.56 13.24 -17.68
CA PHE A 418 13.11 11.88 -17.97
C PHE A 418 12.97 11.06 -16.70
N ILE A 419 11.84 10.37 -16.56
CA ILE A 419 11.53 9.48 -15.43
C ILE A 419 10.82 8.21 -15.92
N PRO A 420 10.92 7.07 -15.21
CA PRO A 420 9.99 5.98 -15.43
C PRO A 420 8.61 6.37 -14.88
N LEU A 421 7.54 6.04 -15.62
CA LEU A 421 6.17 6.18 -15.16
C LEU A 421 5.91 5.21 -14.01
N THR A 422 5.40 5.73 -12.91
CA THR A 422 4.98 4.99 -11.73
C THR A 422 3.61 5.51 -11.28
N GLN A 423 2.81 4.71 -10.58
CA GLN A 423 1.56 5.24 -10.02
C GLN A 423 1.80 6.32 -8.94
N PRO A 424 2.86 6.28 -8.11
CA PRO A 424 3.21 7.40 -7.25
C PRO A 424 3.41 8.73 -7.99
N TYR A 425 3.94 8.72 -9.22
CA TYR A 425 3.96 9.92 -10.07
C TYR A 425 2.55 10.40 -10.42
N LEU A 426 1.62 9.48 -10.76
CA LEU A 426 0.22 9.83 -11.02
C LEU A 426 -0.49 10.33 -9.75
N HIS A 427 -0.15 9.80 -8.57
CA HIS A 427 -0.73 10.24 -7.30
C HIS A 427 -0.36 11.68 -6.91
N GLU A 428 0.69 12.26 -7.49
CA GLU A 428 1.01 13.69 -7.28
C GLU A 428 -0.07 14.64 -7.85
N TYR A 429 -0.96 14.15 -8.73
CA TYR A 429 -2.13 14.91 -9.21
C TYR A 429 -3.29 14.99 -8.19
N GLY A 430 -3.09 14.47 -6.98
CA GLY A 430 -4.04 14.54 -5.86
C GLY A 430 -4.87 13.28 -5.64
N GLU A 431 -5.81 13.34 -4.69
CA GLU A 431 -6.63 12.18 -4.31
C GLU A 431 -7.44 11.61 -5.48
N ASP A 432 -7.94 12.49 -6.38
CA ASP A 432 -8.68 12.11 -7.59
C ASP A 432 -7.78 11.96 -8.84
N TRP A 433 -6.54 11.49 -8.64
CA TRP A 433 -5.56 11.31 -9.71
C TRP A 433 -6.10 10.56 -10.92
N TYR A 434 -7.04 9.64 -10.73
CA TYR A 434 -7.64 8.87 -11.82
C TYR A 434 -8.30 9.78 -12.87
N ASN A 435 -8.92 10.88 -12.41
CA ASN A 435 -9.61 11.84 -13.26
C ASN A 435 -8.75 13.08 -13.58
N THR A 436 -7.78 13.43 -12.72
CA THR A 436 -6.95 14.64 -12.89
C THR A 436 -5.64 14.39 -13.62
N SER A 437 -5.10 13.16 -13.60
CA SER A 437 -3.88 12.81 -14.31
C SER A 437 -4.10 12.63 -15.82
N PRO A 438 -3.05 12.73 -16.64
CA PRO A 438 -3.16 12.54 -18.09
C PRO A 438 -3.73 11.17 -18.44
N ARG A 439 -4.92 11.16 -19.07
CA ARG A 439 -5.67 9.93 -19.37
C ARG A 439 -4.86 8.87 -20.12
N ARG A 440 -3.94 9.28 -21.00
CA ARG A 440 -3.04 8.37 -21.74
C ARG A 440 -2.11 7.62 -20.79
N LEU A 441 -1.49 8.32 -19.84
CA LEU A 441 -0.59 7.71 -18.85
C LEU A 441 -1.36 6.82 -17.88
N CYS A 442 -2.52 7.27 -17.41
CA CYS A 442 -3.41 6.50 -16.54
C CYS A 442 -3.85 5.18 -17.20
N GLU A 443 -4.28 5.21 -18.47
CA GLU A 443 -4.68 4.00 -19.17
C GLU A 443 -3.54 2.98 -19.29
N ARG A 444 -2.32 3.44 -19.61
CA ARG A 444 -1.15 2.58 -19.68
C ARG A 444 -0.79 1.97 -18.33
N ALA A 445 -0.80 2.77 -17.27
CA ALA A 445 -0.50 2.34 -15.91
C ALA A 445 -1.43 1.24 -15.41
N LEU A 446 -2.69 1.23 -15.85
CA LEU A 446 -3.72 0.30 -15.38
C LEU A 446 -3.89 -0.95 -16.23
N ARG A 447 -3.47 -0.93 -17.51
CA ARG A 447 -3.82 -1.99 -18.47
C ARG A 447 -2.66 -2.71 -19.11
N GLU A 448 -1.49 -2.08 -19.19
CA GLU A 448 -0.36 -2.65 -19.92
C GLU A 448 0.49 -3.59 -19.07
N LEU A 449 0.90 -4.70 -19.69
CA LEU A 449 1.76 -5.71 -19.09
C LEU A 449 3.17 -5.61 -19.66
N PRO A 450 4.20 -5.93 -18.85
CA PRO A 450 5.57 -5.90 -19.34
C PRO A 450 5.78 -7.00 -20.38
N LYS A 451 6.50 -6.66 -21.44
CA LYS A 451 6.90 -7.59 -22.52
C LYS A 451 8.30 -8.14 -22.30
N LYS A 452 9.17 -7.38 -21.62
CA LYS A 452 10.54 -7.77 -21.28
C LYS A 452 10.82 -7.50 -19.81
N ALA A 453 11.73 -8.28 -19.23
CA ALA A 453 12.20 -8.05 -17.86
C ALA A 453 12.88 -6.67 -17.78
N GLY A 454 12.58 -5.90 -16.73
CA GLY A 454 13.14 -4.57 -16.53
C GLY A 454 12.64 -3.49 -17.50
N GLN A 455 11.59 -3.77 -18.28
CA GLN A 455 10.96 -2.77 -19.14
C GLN A 455 10.33 -1.66 -18.29
N GLN A 456 10.49 -0.40 -18.70
CA GLN A 456 9.85 0.74 -18.07
C GLN A 456 9.21 1.65 -19.13
N PHE A 457 8.12 2.33 -18.74
CA PHE A 457 7.59 3.43 -19.52
C PHE A 457 8.35 4.71 -19.21
N VAL A 458 9.32 5.08 -20.04
CA VAL A 458 10.07 6.32 -19.84
C VAL A 458 9.30 7.50 -20.41
N ILE A 459 9.03 8.50 -19.58
CA ILE A 459 8.33 9.73 -19.97
C ILE A 459 9.25 10.94 -19.85
N LEU A 460 9.08 11.89 -20.77
CA LEU A 460 9.48 13.29 -20.59
C LEU A 460 8.46 13.92 -19.65
N SER A 461 8.80 14.09 -18.37
CA SER A 461 7.86 14.63 -17.38
C SER A 461 7.66 16.13 -17.53
N GLN A 462 8.74 16.87 -17.78
CA GLN A 462 8.73 18.33 -17.95
C GLN A 462 9.99 18.82 -18.67
N VAL A 463 10.00 20.11 -19.03
CA VAL A 463 11.16 20.81 -19.58
C VAL A 463 11.53 21.99 -18.69
N LEU A 464 12.77 21.97 -18.17
CA LEU A 464 13.40 23.09 -17.50
C LEU A 464 13.88 24.09 -18.56
N ILE A 465 13.18 25.23 -18.64
CA ILE A 465 13.31 26.19 -19.73
C ILE A 465 14.71 26.79 -19.82
N ASP A 466 15.29 26.76 -21.02
CA ASP A 466 16.57 27.38 -21.37
C ASP A 466 16.65 27.60 -22.89
N ASP A 467 17.53 28.49 -23.34
CA ASP A 467 17.70 28.80 -24.77
C ASP A 467 17.98 27.55 -25.63
N ILE A 468 18.62 26.52 -25.07
CA ILE A 468 18.91 25.27 -25.79
C ILE A 468 17.65 24.47 -26.16
N ASN A 469 16.55 24.66 -25.44
CA ASN A 469 15.31 23.90 -25.60
C ASN A 469 14.12 24.78 -26.01
N THR A 470 14.40 25.96 -26.58
CA THR A 470 13.37 26.87 -27.11
C THR A 470 12.44 26.17 -28.10
N GLY A 471 11.13 26.34 -27.90
CA GLY A 471 10.08 25.67 -28.67
C GLY A 471 9.60 24.34 -28.09
N TYR A 472 10.30 23.78 -27.10
CA TYR A 472 9.95 22.52 -26.44
C TYR A 472 9.37 22.69 -25.04
N GLU A 473 9.19 23.91 -24.55
CA GLU A 473 8.86 24.26 -23.16
C GLU A 473 7.52 23.68 -22.70
N ARG A 474 6.61 23.40 -23.64
CA ARG A 474 5.27 22.84 -23.38
C ARG A 474 5.21 21.31 -23.54
N LEU A 475 6.33 20.65 -23.80
CA LEU A 475 6.38 19.19 -23.86
C LEU A 475 6.45 18.64 -22.43
N ALA A 476 5.46 17.84 -22.07
CA ALA A 476 5.37 17.20 -20.76
C ALA A 476 4.49 15.96 -20.88
N GLU A 477 4.70 14.98 -20.01
CA GLU A 477 3.87 13.79 -19.85
C GLU A 477 3.81 12.89 -21.11
N LEU A 478 4.87 12.91 -21.92
CA LEU A 478 4.97 12.16 -23.19
C LEU A 478 5.94 10.99 -23.06
N GLN A 479 5.58 9.83 -23.60
CA GLN A 479 6.52 8.71 -23.62
C GLN A 479 7.62 8.95 -24.65
N VAL A 480 8.87 8.71 -24.27
CA VAL A 480 9.99 8.62 -25.20
C VAL A 480 10.00 7.24 -25.82
N LYS A 481 9.69 7.13 -27.12
CA LYS A 481 9.69 5.87 -27.85
C LYS A 481 11.09 5.52 -28.34
N LYS A 482 11.81 6.50 -28.90
CA LYS A 482 13.12 6.27 -29.51
C LYS A 482 14.12 7.38 -29.20
N VAL A 483 15.40 7.02 -29.18
CA VAL A 483 16.54 7.94 -29.23
C VAL A 483 17.38 7.59 -30.45
N ASN A 484 17.60 8.55 -31.35
CA ASN A 484 18.33 8.36 -32.61
C ASN A 484 17.83 7.14 -33.43
N GLY A 485 16.52 6.87 -33.41
CA GLY A 485 15.91 5.74 -34.11
C GLY A 485 15.94 4.40 -33.34
N VAL A 486 16.63 4.32 -32.20
CA VAL A 486 16.69 3.13 -31.33
C VAL A 486 15.53 3.13 -30.34
N GLU A 487 14.80 2.02 -30.23
CA GLU A 487 13.69 1.87 -29.27
C GLU A 487 14.18 1.84 -27.81
N ILE A 488 13.52 2.61 -26.96
CA ILE A 488 13.85 2.71 -25.53
C ILE A 488 13.15 1.61 -24.73
N GLU A 489 13.93 0.93 -23.90
CA GLU A 489 13.45 -0.19 -23.08
C GLU A 489 13.18 0.23 -21.62
N ASN A 490 14.03 1.08 -21.08
CA ASN A 490 13.95 1.62 -19.72
C ASN A 490 14.80 2.90 -19.59
N LEU A 491 14.76 3.55 -18.42
CA LEU A 491 15.44 4.83 -18.22
C LEU A 491 16.97 4.70 -18.32
N LYS A 492 17.54 3.60 -17.82
CA LYS A 492 18.97 3.32 -17.92
C LYS A 492 19.41 3.19 -19.38
N HIS A 493 18.63 2.49 -20.19
CA HIS A 493 18.87 2.39 -21.63
C HIS A 493 18.77 3.76 -22.31
N LEU A 494 17.78 4.60 -21.97
CA LEU A 494 17.70 5.97 -22.49
C LEU A 494 18.95 6.77 -22.14
N CYS A 495 19.37 6.77 -20.87
CA CYS A 495 20.58 7.47 -20.41
C CYS A 495 21.81 7.02 -21.21
N GLN A 496 22.00 5.71 -21.39
CA GLN A 496 23.10 5.15 -22.18
C GLN A 496 23.07 5.60 -23.66
N GLN A 497 21.89 5.62 -24.30
CA GLN A 497 21.76 6.08 -25.68
C GLN A 497 22.11 7.57 -25.83
N VAL A 498 21.80 8.39 -24.82
CA VAL A 498 22.14 9.82 -24.82
C VAL A 498 23.63 10.02 -24.53
N GLU A 499 24.17 9.41 -23.47
CA GLU A 499 25.57 9.62 -23.08
C GLU A 499 26.57 9.06 -24.10
N ASN A 500 26.21 7.98 -24.81
CA ASN A 500 27.05 7.40 -25.87
C ASN A 500 26.82 8.04 -27.25
N CYS A 501 26.03 9.11 -27.34
CA CYS A 501 25.74 9.78 -28.61
C CYS A 501 27.02 10.35 -29.24
N SER A 502 27.37 9.86 -30.42
CA SER A 502 28.50 10.35 -31.21
C SER A 502 28.08 11.28 -32.36
N SER A 503 26.78 11.37 -32.67
CA SER A 503 26.25 12.27 -33.68
C SER A 503 26.18 13.70 -33.20
N GLU A 504 26.25 14.65 -34.12
CA GLU A 504 26.08 16.08 -33.83
C GLU A 504 24.66 16.37 -33.32
N ASN A 505 23.66 15.74 -33.93
CA ASN A 505 22.27 15.88 -33.55
C ASN A 505 21.84 14.68 -32.70
N LEU A 506 21.17 14.96 -31.59
CA LEU A 506 20.45 14.01 -30.76
C LEU A 506 18.95 14.17 -31.01
N ARG A 507 18.28 13.07 -31.34
CA ARG A 507 16.84 13.03 -31.65
C ARG A 507 16.09 12.16 -30.66
N PHE A 508 14.99 12.68 -30.12
CA PHE A 508 14.01 11.92 -29.35
C PHE A 508 12.69 11.86 -30.13
N ASP A 509 12.16 10.66 -30.33
CA ASP A 509 10.83 10.44 -30.92
C ASP A 509 9.83 10.16 -29.80
N LEU A 510 8.77 10.96 -29.73
CA LEU A 510 7.75 10.92 -28.68
C LEU A 510 6.53 10.12 -29.13
N ASP A 511 5.65 9.78 -28.19
CA ASP A 511 4.54 8.88 -28.45
C ASP A 511 3.36 9.48 -29.21
N ASP A 512 3.30 10.80 -29.31
CA ASP A 512 2.33 11.56 -30.11
C ASP A 512 2.91 12.11 -31.41
N ASP A 513 3.92 11.43 -31.95
CA ASP A 513 4.58 11.68 -33.23
C ASP A 513 5.41 12.98 -33.27
N ARG A 514 5.48 13.72 -32.16
CA ARG A 514 6.40 14.85 -32.01
C ARG A 514 7.85 14.37 -31.85
N VAL A 515 8.77 15.26 -32.22
CA VAL A 515 10.21 14.99 -32.22
C VAL A 515 10.91 16.15 -31.53
N VAL A 516 11.91 15.83 -30.70
CA VAL A 516 12.85 16.80 -30.13
C VAL A 516 14.21 16.55 -30.75
N VAL A 517 14.83 17.59 -31.30
CA VAL A 517 16.20 17.53 -31.84
C VAL A 517 17.06 18.59 -31.17
N LEU A 518 18.25 18.20 -30.72
CA LEU A 518 19.22 19.04 -30.04
C LEU A 518 20.62 18.83 -30.61
N ASP A 519 21.41 19.89 -30.65
CA ASP A 519 22.88 19.81 -30.83
C ASP A 519 23.48 19.19 -29.57
N TYR A 520 24.04 17.99 -29.68
CA TYR A 520 24.48 17.17 -28.55
C TYR A 520 25.54 17.89 -27.69
N LYS A 521 26.53 18.54 -28.32
CA LYS A 521 27.62 19.21 -27.60
C LYS A 521 27.11 20.42 -26.84
N LYS A 522 26.26 21.24 -27.47
CA LYS A 522 25.65 22.41 -26.81
C LYS A 522 24.68 21.98 -25.71
N ALA A 523 23.92 20.92 -25.94
CA ALA A 523 23.02 20.32 -24.96
C ALA A 523 23.74 19.84 -23.69
N LYS A 524 24.90 19.17 -23.85
CA LYS A 524 25.72 18.74 -22.72
C LYS A 524 26.20 19.92 -21.87
N ILE A 525 26.70 20.99 -22.50
CA ILE A 525 27.14 22.22 -21.82
C ILE A 525 25.95 22.92 -21.12
N ALA A 526 24.81 23.01 -21.80
CA ALA A 526 23.62 23.67 -21.25
C ALA A 526 23.06 22.94 -20.02
N THR A 527 23.18 21.61 -19.97
CA THR A 527 22.73 20.80 -18.84
C THR A 527 23.31 21.30 -17.51
N SER A 528 24.63 21.48 -17.42
CA SER A 528 25.27 21.98 -16.19
C SER A 528 24.78 23.37 -15.76
N ARG A 529 24.54 24.27 -16.73
CA ARG A 529 23.98 25.60 -16.46
C ARG A 529 22.55 25.51 -15.92
N ILE A 530 21.72 24.67 -16.51
CA ILE A 530 20.32 24.48 -16.12
C ILE A 530 20.24 23.91 -14.70
N LEU A 531 21.00 22.86 -14.40
CA LEU A 531 21.05 22.27 -13.06
C LEU A 531 21.42 23.30 -11.99
N LYS A 532 22.45 24.13 -12.26
CA LYS A 532 22.86 25.21 -11.36
C LYS A 532 21.75 26.26 -11.16
N ARG A 533 21.03 26.65 -12.22
CA ARG A 533 19.92 27.61 -12.16
C ARG A 533 18.77 27.10 -11.28
N HIS A 534 18.46 25.81 -11.39
CA HIS A 534 17.35 25.17 -10.68
C HIS A 534 17.74 24.53 -9.34
N ILE A 535 19.01 24.65 -8.92
CA ILE A 535 19.55 24.06 -7.68
C ILE A 535 19.29 22.54 -7.66
N ILE A 536 19.54 21.90 -8.79
CA ILE A 536 19.41 20.44 -8.93
C ILE A 536 20.81 19.85 -8.67
N PRO A 537 20.94 18.94 -7.68
CA PRO A 537 22.25 18.48 -7.21
C PRO A 537 23.01 17.65 -8.26
N SER A 538 22.30 16.86 -9.08
CA SER A 538 22.91 16.05 -10.13
C SER A 538 22.00 15.98 -11.37
N ALA A 539 22.59 15.66 -12.52
CA ALA A 539 21.85 15.42 -13.76
C ALA A 539 21.02 14.14 -13.70
N MET A 540 21.38 13.19 -12.83
CA MET A 540 20.75 11.88 -12.77
C MET A 540 20.70 11.32 -11.35
N SER A 541 19.83 10.34 -11.15
CA SER A 541 19.79 9.56 -9.92
C SER A 541 20.96 8.56 -9.84
N ASN A 542 21.34 8.20 -8.61
CA ASN A 542 22.53 7.37 -8.35
C ASN A 542 22.48 5.99 -9.01
N ASP A 543 21.30 5.43 -9.24
CA ASP A 543 21.10 4.12 -9.90
C ASP A 543 21.45 4.13 -11.40
N LEU A 544 21.60 5.31 -12.00
CA LEU A 544 22.00 5.50 -13.40
C LEU A 544 23.49 5.77 -13.57
N ILE A 545 24.20 6.12 -12.49
CA ILE A 545 25.64 6.33 -12.49
C ILE A 545 26.31 4.96 -12.66
N GLY A 546 27.09 4.78 -13.74
CA GLY A 546 27.83 3.53 -13.95
C GLY A 546 28.88 3.32 -12.85
N GLU A 547 29.26 2.06 -12.58
CA GLU A 547 30.25 1.71 -11.55
C GLU A 547 31.59 2.48 -11.68
N GLN A 548 31.94 2.94 -12.88
CA GLN A 548 33.15 3.73 -13.14
C GLN A 548 33.07 5.22 -12.74
N ASN A 549 31.87 5.79 -12.56
CA ASN A 549 31.69 7.22 -12.26
C ASN A 549 31.57 7.54 -10.75
N LEU A 550 31.45 6.52 -9.89
CA LEU A 550 31.39 6.70 -8.43
C LEU A 550 32.71 7.22 -7.84
N GLU A 551 33.85 6.87 -8.45
CA GLU A 551 35.17 7.35 -8.00
C GLU A 551 35.40 8.84 -8.33
N ASP A 552 34.89 9.33 -9.46
CA ASP A 552 35.04 10.73 -9.88
C ASP A 552 34.15 11.69 -9.07
N GLU A 553 32.92 11.28 -8.70
CA GLU A 553 32.06 12.11 -7.84
C GLU A 553 32.55 12.14 -6.37
N LEU A 554 33.10 11.03 -5.86
CA LEU A 554 33.72 11.00 -4.54
C LEU A 554 34.98 11.88 -4.49
N ALA A 555 35.77 11.92 -5.56
CA ALA A 555 36.96 12.77 -5.68
C ALA A 555 36.64 14.28 -5.74
N CYS A 556 35.45 14.67 -6.20
CA CYS A 556 35.00 16.07 -6.21
C CYS A 556 34.26 16.53 -4.95
N SER A 557 34.07 15.65 -3.97
CA SER A 557 33.37 15.93 -2.70
C SER A 557 34.31 16.10 -1.49
N HIS A 558 35.63 16.21 -1.73
CA HIS A 558 36.65 16.50 -0.72
C HIS A 558 37.27 17.89 -0.86
#